data_AF-A0A3D5T971-F1
#
_entry.id   AF-A0A3D5T971-F1
#
_cell.length_a   1.000
_cell.length_b   1.000
_cell.length_c   1.000
_cell.angle_alpha   90.00
_cell.angle_beta   90.00
_cell.angle_gamma   90.00
#
_symmetry.space_group_name_H-M   'P 1'
#
loop_
_entity.id
_entity.type
_entity.pdbx_description
1 polymer ?
#
loop_
_entity_poly.entity_id
_entity_poly.type
_entity_poly.pdbx_seq_one_letter_code
_entity_poly.pdbx_strand_id
1 'polypeptide(L)' 'MLEVGKKAPDFELPDQNGEMHKLSDYAGKKVILYFYPKDNTPGCTKQACGFSDRYPQFTEKGA' A
#
# COMPACT_ATOMS: atom_id res chain seq x y z
N MET A 1 -6.24 -0.03 17.77
CA MET A 1 -6.22 0.97 16.69
C MET A 1 -4.74 1.25 16.36
N LEU A 2 -4.38 1.50 15.11
CA LEU A 2 -3.00 1.88 14.78
C LEU A 2 -2.80 3.36 15.09
N GLU A 3 -1.63 3.70 15.62
CA GLU A 3 -1.27 5.06 16.01
C GLU A 3 -0.04 5.53 15.23
N VAL A 4 0.00 6.81 14.91
CA VAL A 4 1.15 7.43 14.25
C VAL A 4 2.40 7.27 15.11
N GLY A 5 3.51 6.91 14.47
CA GLY A 5 4.81 6.70 15.13
C GLY A 5 4.98 5.32 15.77
N LYS A 6 3.93 4.49 15.84
CA LYS A 6 4.09 3.08 16.19
C LYS A 6 4.63 2.31 14.99
N LYS A 7 5.50 1.34 15.27
CA LYS A 7 5.95 0.38 14.25
C LYS A 7 4.73 -0.34 13.67
N ALA A 8 4.62 -0.37 12.35
CA ALA A 8 3.56 -1.12 11.68
C ALA A 8 3.64 -2.61 12.07
N PRO A 9 2.50 -3.27 12.35
CA PRO A 9 2.47 -4.71 12.55
C PRO A 9 2.97 -5.43 11.30
N ASP A 10 3.69 -6.52 11.49
CA ASP A 10 4.08 -7.37 10.38
C ASP A 10 2.86 -8.12 9.82
N PHE A 11 2.90 -8.43 8.53
CA PHE A 11 1.88 -9.21 7.84
C PHE A 11 2.50 -9.97 6.68
N GLU A 12 1.82 -11.02 6.27
CA GLU A 12 2.16 -11.84 5.12
C GLU A 12 0.88 -12.09 4.31
N LEU A 13 0.84 -11.62 3.07
CA LEU A 13 -0.34 -11.73 2.20
C LEU A 13 0.09 -12.03 0.76
N PRO A 14 -0.71 -12.81 0.01
CA PRO A 14 -0.48 -12.98 -1.42
C PRO A 14 -0.87 -11.72 -2.19
N ASP A 15 -0.15 -11.43 -3.27
CA ASP A 15 -0.56 -10.44 -4.26
C ASP A 15 -1.54 -11.04 -5.30
N GLN A 16 -1.87 -10.26 -6.34
CA GLN A 16 -2.76 -10.69 -7.42
C GLN A 16 -2.25 -11.88 -8.25
N ASN A 17 -0.95 -12.17 -8.18
CA ASN A 17 -0.31 -13.29 -8.86
C ASN A 17 -0.10 -14.49 -7.92
N GLY A 18 -0.47 -14.37 -6.64
CA GLY A 18 -0.23 -15.39 -5.62
C GLY A 18 1.18 -15.38 -5.04
N GLU A 19 2.00 -14.38 -5.34
CA GLU A 19 3.31 -14.22 -4.71
C GLU A 19 3.12 -13.73 -3.27
N MET A 20 3.77 -14.39 -2.31
CA MET A 20 3.67 -14.03 -0.90
C MET A 20 4.59 -12.84 -0.60
N HIS A 21 4.03 -11.79 -0.03
CA HIS A 21 4.76 -10.59 0.38
C HIS A 21 4.68 -10.43 1.89
N LYS A 22 5.83 -10.23 2.54
CA LYS A 22 5.91 -9.82 3.95
C LYS A 22 6.24 -8.35 4.05
N LEU A 23 5.70 -7.65 5.05
CA LEU A 23 6.09 -6.25 5.28
C LEU A 23 7.61 -6.13 5.54
N SER A 24 8.20 -7.13 6.20
CA SER A 24 9.65 -7.20 6.44
C SER A 24 10.49 -7.22 5.16
N ASP A 25 9.96 -7.69 4.03
CA ASP A 25 10.70 -7.78 2.76
C ASP A 25 11.00 -6.39 2.18
N TYR A 26 10.28 -5.37 2.65
CA TYR A 26 10.42 -3.98 2.24
C TYR A 26 11.22 -3.13 3.23
N ALA A 27 11.90 -3.77 4.21
CA ALA A 27 12.70 -3.06 5.20
C ALA A 27 13.72 -2.09 4.56
N GLY A 28 13.79 -0.87 5.11
CA GLY A 28 14.67 0.18 4.60
C GLY A 28 14.11 0.98 3.42
N LYS A 29 12.94 0.62 2.88
CA LYS A 29 12.22 1.39 1.86
C LYS A 29 11.07 2.18 2.49
N LYS A 30 10.65 3.27 1.85
CA LYS A 30 9.35 3.88 2.15
C LYS A 30 8.28 3.03 1.47
N VAL A 31 7.20 2.75 2.19
CA VAL A 31 6.09 1.92 1.70
C VAL A 31 4.79 2.69 1.92
N ILE A 32 3.98 2.77 0.87
CA ILE A 32 2.60 3.27 0.94
C ILE A 32 1.68 2.05 0.91
N LEU A 33 1.04 1.75 2.04
CA LEU A 33 0.06 0.68 2.17
C LEU A 33 -1.35 1.27 2.23
N TYR A 34 -2.20 0.88 1.29
CA TYR A 34 -3.58 1.36 1.15
C TYR A 34 -4.57 0.21 1.26
N PHE A 35 -5.56 0.37 2.15
CA PHE A 35 -6.65 -0.59 2.33
C PHE A 35 -7.92 -0.06 1.70
N TYR A 36 -8.68 -0.94 1.07
CA TYR A 36 -9.98 -0.61 0.51
C TYR A 36 -10.97 -1.76 0.73
N PRO A 37 -12.26 -1.49 0.96
CA PRO A 37 -13.22 -2.50 1.42
C PRO A 37 -13.65 -3.47 0.31
N LYS A 38 -13.72 -3.03 -0.94
CA LYS A 38 -14.21 -3.85 -2.06
C LYS A 38 -13.80 -3.30 -3.42
N ASP A 39 -13.39 -4.21 -4.30
CA ASP A 39 -13.11 -3.95 -5.72
C ASP A 39 -14.33 -3.35 -6.45
N ASN A 40 -14.06 -2.61 -7.52
CA ASN A 40 -15.07 -2.15 -8.48
C ASN A 40 -16.22 -1.32 -7.89
N THR A 41 -15.97 -0.65 -6.76
CA THR A 41 -16.90 0.33 -6.20
C THR A 41 -16.46 1.74 -6.60
N PRO A 42 -17.38 2.66 -6.94
CA PRO A 42 -17.01 3.99 -7.44
C PRO A 42 -16.02 4.75 -6.56
N GLY A 43 -16.18 4.64 -5.23
CA GLY A 43 -15.26 5.25 -4.26
C GLY A 43 -13.86 4.64 -4.32
N CYS A 44 -13.75 3.31 -4.24
CA CYS A 44 -12.46 2.63 -4.23
C CYS A 44 -11.72 2.80 -5.56
N THR A 45 -12.44 2.76 -6.69
CA THR A 45 -11.87 3.03 -8.02
C THR A 45 -11.28 4.44 -8.07
N LYS A 46 -12.03 5.45 -7.62
CA LYS A 46 -11.54 6.83 -7.60
C LYS A 46 -10.30 7.00 -6.73
N GLN A 47 -10.24 6.33 -5.58
CA GLN A 47 -9.07 6.35 -4.69
C GLN A 47 -7.86 5.66 -5.34
N ALA A 48 -8.05 4.47 -5.92
CA ALA A 48 -6.99 3.73 -6.61
C ALA A 48 -6.42 4.53 -7.78
N CYS A 49 -7.27 5.12 -8.64
CA CYS A 49 -6.82 6.02 -9.70
C CYS A 49 -6.02 7.20 -9.13
N GLY A 50 -6.46 7.77 -8.00
CA GLY A 50 -5.73 8.86 -7.35
C GLY A 50 -4.32 8.49 -6.85
N PHE A 51 -4.09 7.23 -6.49
CA PHE A 51 -2.75 6.70 -6.20
C PHE A 51 -1.95 6.51 -7.49
N SER A 52 -2.56 5.94 -8.54
CA SER A 52 -1.91 5.77 -9.85
C SER A 52 -1.44 7.10 -10.45
N ASP A 53 -2.30 8.13 -10.42
CA ASP A 53 -1.98 9.47 -10.93
C ASP A 53 -0.83 10.14 -10.17
N ARG A 54 -0.66 9.79 -8.88
CA ARG A 54 0.37 10.35 -8.00
C ARG A 54 1.64 9.50 -7.90
N TYR A 55 1.67 8.38 -8.61
CA TYR A 55 2.80 7.46 -8.59
C TYR A 55 4.15 8.12 -8.95
N PRO A 56 4.23 9.03 -9.96
CA PRO A 56 5.47 9.75 -10.24
C PRO A 56 5.99 10.55 -9.03
N GLN A 57 5.10 11.20 -8.28
CA GLN A 57 5.42 12.03 -7.13
C GLN A 57 5.86 11.19 -5.93
N PHE A 58 5.27 10.01 -5.74
CA PHE A 58 5.73 9.07 -4.71
C PHE A 58 7.14 8.59 -5.00
N THR A 59 7.38 8.20 -6.26
CA THR A 59 8.71 7.78 -6.74
C THR A 59 9.76 8.88 -6.54
N GLU A 60 9.43 10.13 -6.87
CA GLU A 60 10.31 11.29 -6.64
C GLU A 60 10.70 11.46 -5.14
N LYS A 61 9.80 11.09 -4.22
CA LYS A 61 10.04 11.12 -2.77
C LYS A 61 10.68 9.84 -2.22
N GLY A 62 11.03 8.89 -3.10
CA GLY A 62 11.66 7.62 -2.74
C GLY A 62 10.72 6.62 -2.07
N ALA A 63 9.43 6.71 -2.38
CA ALA A 63 8.41 5.72 -2.05
C ALA A 63 8.01 4.93 -3.29
#